data_AF-A0A8T5MTW8-F1
#
_entry.id   AF-A0A8T5MTW8-F1
#
_cell.length_a   1.000
_cell.length_b   1.000
_cell.length_c   1.000
_cell.angle_alpha   90.00
_cell.angle_beta   90.00
_cell.angle_gamma   90.00
#
_symmetry.space_group_name_H-M   'P 1'
#
loop_
_entity.id
_entity.type
_entity.pdbx_description
1 polymer ?
#
loop_
_entity_poly.entity_id
_entity_poly.type
_entity_poly.pdbx_seq_one_letter_code
_entity_poly.pdbx_strand_id
1 'polypeptide(L)'
;MSEQRDYGTPENPNLENITIELIHSVNEYQRLLPNVILDIEQVGKIDPMYLTPDKPNTARKVIPVRERIVSRGGSEMGDKIGDIYAILFRLGDGTGDQNTYKVDELDLPTNYFGFDNDNKVGLLPRKKDCIMEAFFPFFSIANNQIYRNLTSLTELTVDDIENPEVVVKTATLGTEYHAYGCKMRALKNSPPEKIEPKIQLTCGYSRNGERFGDPHSIVHNVSGLGWPDIMQVVGFLSIDEPNPYFARKIDQVASVPEDLWTKFK
;
A
#
# COMPACT_ATOMS: atom_id res chain seq x y z
N MET A 1 23.49 14.49 17.99
CA MET A 1 23.43 13.23 17.23
C MET A 1 22.08 12.61 17.52
N SER A 2 21.18 12.53 16.55
CA SER A 2 19.95 11.75 16.74
C SER A 2 20.34 10.27 16.80
N GLU A 3 19.92 9.55 17.83
CA GLU A 3 20.07 8.10 17.86
C GLU A 3 19.43 7.52 16.59
N GLN A 4 20.22 6.77 15.82
CA GLN A 4 19.69 6.05 14.67
C GLN A 4 18.82 4.92 15.21
N ARG A 5 17.51 4.99 14.97
CA ARG A 5 16.56 3.93 15.34
C ARG A 5 16.91 2.63 14.60
N ASP A 6 16.69 1.50 15.25
CA ASP A 6 16.83 0.17 14.64
C ASP A 6 15.46 -0.33 14.15
N TYR A 7 15.32 -0.51 12.85
CA TYR A 7 14.12 -1.00 12.19
C TYR A 7 14.15 -2.51 11.96
N GLY A 8 15.25 -3.20 12.28
CA GLY A 8 15.41 -4.64 12.09
C GLY A 8 15.65 -5.05 10.63
N THR A 9 15.39 -6.33 10.34
CA THR A 9 15.56 -6.93 9.00
C THR A 9 14.21 -7.43 8.46
N PRO A 10 14.10 -7.78 7.16
CA PRO A 10 12.89 -8.39 6.61
C PRO A 10 12.41 -9.65 7.36
N GLU A 11 13.32 -10.44 7.94
CA GLU A 11 13.01 -11.66 8.69
C GLU A 11 12.65 -11.36 10.15
N ASN A 12 13.19 -10.28 10.71
CA ASN A 12 12.97 -9.88 12.09
C ASN A 12 12.79 -8.36 12.19
N PRO A 13 11.64 -7.82 11.74
CA PRO A 13 11.40 -6.39 11.72
C PRO A 13 11.15 -5.85 13.14
N ASN A 14 11.71 -4.68 13.45
CA ASN A 14 11.39 -3.97 14.69
C ASN A 14 10.07 -3.19 14.52
N LEU A 15 8.96 -3.88 14.78
CA LEU A 15 7.61 -3.35 14.53
C LEU A 15 7.27 -2.12 15.37
N GLU A 16 7.88 -1.94 16.54
CA GLU A 16 7.69 -0.74 17.37
C GLU A 16 8.25 0.50 16.66
N ASN A 17 9.52 0.46 16.27
CA ASN A 17 10.16 1.58 15.57
C ASN A 17 9.51 1.85 14.20
N ILE A 18 9.11 0.80 13.49
CA ILE A 18 8.36 0.93 12.23
C ILE A 18 7.00 1.59 12.46
N THR A 19 6.30 1.27 13.55
CA THR A 19 5.02 1.88 13.90
C THR A 19 5.17 3.37 14.20
N ILE A 20 6.26 3.77 14.87
CA ILE A 20 6.53 5.19 15.12
C ILE A 20 6.71 5.95 13.80
N GLU A 21 7.41 5.38 12.83
CA GLU A 21 7.56 6.02 11.51
C GLU A 21 6.27 6.03 10.71
N LEU A 22 5.43 4.99 10.84
CA LEU A 22 4.09 4.98 10.28
C LEU A 22 3.24 6.13 10.84
N ILE A 23 3.29 6.40 12.14
CA ILE A 23 2.59 7.54 12.76
C ILE A 23 3.05 8.85 12.10
N HIS A 24 4.36 9.04 11.90
CA HIS A 24 4.87 10.23 11.22
C HIS A 24 4.34 10.36 9.80
N SER A 25 4.39 9.29 9.00
CA SER A 25 3.89 9.30 7.63
C SER A 25 2.38 9.57 7.57
N VAL A 26 1.57 8.92 8.41
CA VAL A 26 0.12 9.14 8.42
C VAL A 26 -0.22 10.59 8.78
N ASN A 27 0.53 11.23 9.68
CA ASN A 27 0.39 12.66 9.98
C ASN A 27 0.72 13.57 8.78
N GLU A 28 1.63 13.16 7.89
CA GLU A 28 1.87 13.88 6.63
C GLU A 28 0.64 13.77 5.71
N TYR A 29 0.07 12.56 5.57
CA TYR A 29 -1.12 12.32 4.74
C TYR A 29 -2.40 12.96 5.29
N GLN A 30 -2.54 13.10 6.61
CA GLN A 30 -3.65 13.80 7.25
C GLN A 30 -3.81 15.24 6.72
N ARG A 31 -2.72 15.88 6.28
CA ARG A 31 -2.74 17.24 5.68
C ARG A 31 -3.39 17.27 4.30
N LEU A 32 -3.31 16.17 3.55
CA LEU A 32 -3.96 16.04 2.24
C LEU A 32 -5.47 15.78 2.39
N LEU A 33 -5.90 15.29 3.55
CA LEU A 33 -7.27 14.85 3.84
C LEU A 33 -7.88 15.60 5.04
N PRO A 34 -8.08 16.93 4.95
CA PRO A 34 -8.45 17.77 6.09
C PRO A 34 -9.83 17.43 6.69
N ASN A 35 -10.73 16.81 5.91
CA ASN A 35 -12.11 16.51 6.32
C ASN A 35 -12.30 15.12 6.92
N VAL A 36 -11.21 14.38 7.12
CA VAL A 36 -11.24 13.11 7.84
C VAL A 36 -10.25 13.14 8.98
N ILE A 37 -10.42 12.18 9.86
CA ILE A 37 -9.50 11.87 10.93
C ILE A 37 -8.97 10.48 10.61
N LEU A 38 -7.68 10.42 10.28
CA LEU A 38 -6.94 9.18 10.34
C LEU A 38 -6.72 8.95 11.84
N ASP A 39 -7.47 8.00 12.44
CA ASP A 39 -7.54 7.79 13.89
C ASP A 39 -6.24 7.15 14.40
N ILE A 40 -5.19 7.98 14.45
CA ILE A 40 -3.85 7.64 14.92
C ILE A 40 -3.78 7.72 16.45
N GLU A 41 -4.77 8.30 17.14
CA GLU A 41 -4.77 8.31 18.62
C GLU A 41 -5.09 6.92 19.19
N GLN A 42 -5.88 6.10 18.50
CA GLN A 42 -5.90 4.65 18.76
C GLN A 42 -4.56 3.97 18.43
N VAL A 43 -3.73 4.56 17.56
CA VAL A 43 -2.35 4.13 17.30
C VAL A 43 -1.38 4.65 18.40
N GLY A 44 -1.75 5.69 19.13
CA GLY A 44 -0.98 6.32 20.22
C GLY A 44 -1.05 5.57 21.57
N LYS A 45 -1.98 4.63 21.74
CA LYS A 45 -1.77 3.45 22.58
C LYS A 45 -1.05 2.45 21.67
N ILE A 46 0.28 2.43 21.74
CA ILE A 46 1.15 1.82 20.71
C ILE A 46 1.02 0.29 20.74
N ASP A 47 -0.08 -0.23 20.22
CA ASP A 47 -0.07 -1.59 19.69
C ASP A 47 0.77 -1.50 18.42
N PRO A 48 1.94 -2.16 18.36
CA PRO A 48 2.76 -2.13 17.16
C PRO A 48 1.99 -2.76 15.99
N MET A 49 2.50 -2.59 14.77
CA MET A 49 2.19 -3.54 13.71
C MET A 49 2.38 -4.97 14.25
N TYR A 50 1.55 -5.90 13.81
CA TYR A 50 1.63 -7.29 14.24
C TYR A 50 2.01 -8.17 13.06
N LEU A 51 2.89 -9.15 13.31
CA LEU A 51 3.26 -10.15 12.33
C LEU A 51 2.02 -10.91 11.85
N THR A 52 2.03 -11.29 10.59
CA THR A 52 0.93 -12.01 9.95
C THR A 52 1.44 -13.27 9.28
N PRO A 53 1.92 -14.26 10.06
CA PRO A 53 2.57 -15.45 9.53
C PRO A 53 1.66 -16.30 8.63
N ASP A 54 0.34 -16.22 8.84
CA ASP A 54 -0.67 -16.94 8.06
C ASP A 54 -1.18 -16.14 6.84
N LYS A 55 -0.51 -15.02 6.49
CA LYS A 55 -0.91 -14.12 5.41
C LYS A 55 0.23 -13.93 4.41
N PRO A 56 -0.06 -13.49 3.18
CA PRO A 56 0.95 -13.14 2.17
C PRO A 56 1.86 -11.95 2.55
N ASN A 57 1.63 -11.26 3.67
CA ASN A 57 2.35 -10.05 4.05
C ASN A 57 3.01 -10.22 5.42
N THR A 58 4.12 -9.52 5.63
CA THR A 58 4.97 -9.64 6.82
C THR A 58 4.24 -9.19 8.08
N ALA A 59 3.69 -7.98 8.06
CA ALA A 59 2.96 -7.42 9.18
C ALA A 59 1.90 -6.44 8.72
N ARG A 60 0.89 -6.24 9.55
CA ARG A 60 -0.16 -5.25 9.27
C ARG A 60 -0.60 -4.48 10.50
N LYS A 61 -1.23 -3.34 10.25
CA LYS A 61 -1.98 -2.56 11.23
C LYS A 61 -3.20 -1.95 10.56
N VAL A 62 -4.31 -1.92 11.29
CA VAL A 62 -5.55 -1.29 10.84
C VAL A 62 -5.65 0.08 11.49
N ILE A 63 -5.84 1.12 10.69
CA ILE A 63 -6.03 2.50 11.15
C ILE A 63 -7.45 2.90 10.75
N PRO A 64 -8.36 3.07 11.71
CA PRO A 64 -9.72 3.52 11.41
C PRO A 64 -9.69 4.90 10.75
N VAL A 65 -10.53 5.10 9.74
CA VAL A 65 -10.75 6.41 9.13
C VAL A 65 -12.15 6.87 9.49
N ARG A 66 -12.22 8.08 10.03
CA ARG A 66 -13.46 8.68 10.53
C ARG A 66 -13.71 10.02 9.87
N GLU A 67 -14.96 10.41 9.79
CA GLU A 67 -15.32 11.75 9.34
C GLU A 67 -14.85 12.81 10.36
N ARG A 68 -14.36 13.96 9.87
CA ARG A 68 -14.12 15.13 10.72
C ARG A 68 -15.35 16.04 10.65
N ILE A 69 -16.07 16.16 11.75
CA ILE A 69 -17.21 17.07 11.84
C ILE A 69 -16.71 18.42 12.36
N VAL A 70 -16.74 19.45 11.50
CA VAL A 70 -16.36 20.82 11.89
C VAL A 70 -17.59 21.54 12.43
N SER A 71 -17.59 21.83 13.74
CA SER A 71 -18.65 22.58 14.41
C SER A 71 -18.17 23.98 14.80
N ARG A 72 -19.09 24.88 15.19
CA ARG A 72 -18.73 26.25 15.61
C ARG A 72 -17.81 26.30 16.85
N GLY A 73 -17.65 25.19 17.58
CA GLY A 73 -16.82 25.07 18.78
C GLY A 73 -15.52 24.26 18.62
N GLY A 74 -15.24 23.71 17.44
CA GLY A 74 -14.05 22.88 17.21
C GLY A 74 -14.28 21.80 16.16
N SER A 75 -13.37 20.82 16.10
CA SER A 75 -13.57 19.61 15.29
C SER A 75 -13.89 18.44 16.20
N GLU A 76 -14.98 17.74 15.90
CA GLU A 76 -15.37 16.50 16.55
C GLU A 76 -15.13 15.30 15.62
N MET A 77 -14.98 14.13 16.23
CA MET A 77 -14.77 12.88 15.52
C MET A 77 -16.13 12.25 15.20
N GLY A 78 -16.41 12.05 13.92
CA GLY A 78 -17.64 11.44 13.43
C GLY A 78 -17.55 9.91 13.33
N ASP A 79 -18.47 9.36 12.55
CA ASP A 79 -18.58 7.93 12.29
C ASP A 79 -17.37 7.39 11.51
N LYS A 80 -17.13 6.09 11.65
CA LYS A 80 -16.12 5.38 10.88
C LYS A 80 -16.63 5.23 9.44
N ILE A 81 -15.82 5.65 8.47
CA ILE A 81 -16.15 5.62 7.04
C ILE A 81 -15.28 4.64 6.25
N GLY A 82 -14.26 4.05 6.89
CA GLY A 82 -13.37 3.08 6.26
C GLY A 82 -12.19 2.71 7.16
N ASP A 83 -11.27 1.94 6.59
CA ASP A 83 -10.03 1.51 7.23
C ASP A 83 -8.85 1.70 6.29
N ILE A 84 -7.73 2.20 6.83
CA ILE A 84 -6.42 2.05 6.20
C ILE A 84 -5.78 0.79 6.74
N TYR A 85 -5.51 -0.16 5.85
CA TYR A 85 -4.63 -1.29 6.11
C TYR A 85 -3.20 -0.86 5.81
N ALA A 86 -2.46 -0.49 6.86
CA ALA A 86 -1.03 -0.26 6.78
C ALA A 86 -0.32 -1.62 6.78
N ILE A 87 0.44 -1.92 5.74
CA ILE A 87 1.05 -3.22 5.52
C ILE A 87 2.56 -3.03 5.34
N LEU A 88 3.31 -3.83 6.09
CA LEU A 88 4.74 -4.02 5.92
C LEU A 88 4.92 -5.19 4.96
N PHE A 89 5.64 -4.94 3.89
CA PHE A 89 6.03 -5.93 2.91
C PHE A 89 7.53 -6.13 2.96
N ARG A 90 7.95 -7.40 2.94
CA ARG A 90 9.28 -7.79 2.45
C ARG A 90 9.17 -8.24 1.00
N LEU A 91 10.33 -8.54 0.42
CA LEU A 91 10.39 -9.09 -0.93
C LEU A 91 9.62 -10.41 -1.03
N GLY A 92 8.73 -10.50 -2.04
CA GLY A 92 7.88 -11.67 -2.27
C GLY A 92 6.54 -11.61 -1.53
N ASP A 93 6.31 -10.63 -0.65
CA ASP A 93 5.01 -10.45 -0.02
C ASP A 93 3.97 -9.85 -0.98
N GLY A 94 2.69 -10.09 -0.68
CA GLY A 94 1.55 -9.56 -1.43
C GLY A 94 0.32 -9.25 -0.56
N THR A 95 -0.74 -8.73 -1.18
CA THR A 95 -2.01 -8.39 -0.51
C THR A 95 -3.08 -9.48 -0.59
N GLY A 96 -2.77 -10.63 -1.23
CA GLY A 96 -3.72 -11.67 -1.62
C GLY A 96 -3.80 -12.93 -0.80
N ASP A 97 -4.80 -13.74 -1.07
CA ASP A 97 -4.84 -15.08 -0.50
C ASP A 97 -5.52 -16.00 -1.50
N GLN A 98 -5.00 -17.23 -1.62
CA GLN A 98 -5.63 -18.33 -2.35
C GLN A 98 -7.06 -18.61 -1.89
N ASN A 99 -7.40 -18.30 -0.63
CA ASN A 99 -8.77 -18.42 -0.13
C ASN A 99 -9.74 -17.40 -0.78
N THR A 100 -9.21 -16.37 -1.45
CA THR A 100 -10.00 -15.29 -2.05
C THR A 100 -10.49 -15.65 -3.46
N TYR A 101 -9.75 -16.49 -4.18
CA TYR A 101 -10.14 -17.00 -5.49
C TYR A 101 -9.99 -18.52 -5.53
N LYS A 102 -11.10 -19.21 -5.82
CA LYS A 102 -11.04 -20.62 -6.23
C LYS A 102 -10.70 -20.66 -7.71
N VAL A 103 -9.41 -20.69 -8.04
CA VAL A 103 -8.98 -21.09 -9.38
C VAL A 103 -8.28 -22.43 -9.22
N ASP A 104 -8.69 -23.42 -10.01
CA ASP A 104 -8.18 -24.77 -9.92
C ASP A 104 -6.67 -24.80 -10.26
N GLU A 105 -6.25 -24.03 -11.28
CA GLU A 105 -4.85 -23.80 -11.64
C GLU A 105 -4.67 -22.35 -12.17
N LEU A 106 -3.65 -21.63 -11.70
CA LEU A 106 -3.27 -20.30 -12.21
C LEU A 106 -1.82 -20.34 -12.69
N ASP A 107 -1.60 -19.88 -13.91
CA ASP A 107 -0.26 -19.70 -14.44
C ASP A 107 0.27 -18.34 -13.99
N LEU A 108 1.22 -18.40 -13.06
CA LEU A 108 1.97 -17.24 -12.61
C LEU A 108 3.27 -17.14 -13.44
N PRO A 109 3.51 -16.02 -14.14
CA PRO A 109 4.76 -15.81 -14.86
C PRO A 109 6.00 -15.99 -13.97
N THR A 110 7.02 -16.67 -14.49
CA THR A 110 8.24 -17.04 -13.75
C THR A 110 9.00 -15.85 -13.15
N ASN A 111 8.86 -14.65 -13.73
CA ASN A 111 9.44 -13.41 -13.24
C ASN A 111 8.77 -12.85 -11.97
N TYR A 112 7.67 -13.45 -11.49
CA TYR A 112 7.07 -13.13 -10.19
C TYR A 112 7.67 -13.93 -9.03
N PHE A 113 8.35 -15.05 -9.31
CA PHE A 113 8.96 -15.92 -8.30
C PHE A 113 10.44 -15.58 -8.15
N GLY A 114 10.75 -14.63 -7.28
CA GLY A 114 12.13 -14.19 -7.02
C GLY A 114 12.99 -15.19 -6.24
N PHE A 115 12.42 -16.20 -5.56
CA PHE A 115 13.17 -17.14 -4.72
C PHE A 115 12.49 -18.51 -4.61
N ASP A 116 13.30 -19.56 -4.45
CA ASP A 116 12.90 -20.86 -3.87
C ASP A 116 12.42 -20.63 -2.43
N ASN A 117 11.15 -20.25 -2.29
CA ASN A 117 10.46 -20.33 -1.01
C ASN A 117 9.34 -21.35 -1.19
N ASP A 118 9.44 -22.47 -0.48
CA ASP A 118 8.41 -23.51 -0.37
C ASP A 118 7.05 -22.97 0.11
N ASN A 119 6.99 -21.72 0.57
CA ASN A 119 5.78 -21.00 0.94
C ASN A 119 5.19 -20.24 -0.26
N LYS A 120 4.70 -20.97 -1.25
CA LYS A 120 3.98 -20.47 -2.45
C LYS A 120 2.58 -19.91 -2.16
N VAL A 121 2.26 -19.67 -0.89
CA VAL A 121 0.89 -19.39 -0.44
C VAL A 121 0.55 -17.91 -0.64
N GLY A 122 -0.45 -17.62 -1.45
CA GLY A 122 -1.26 -16.39 -1.30
C GLY A 122 -0.98 -15.23 -2.28
N LEU A 123 -0.20 -15.39 -3.34
CA LEU A 123 0.00 -14.32 -4.33
C LEU A 123 -1.04 -14.35 -5.46
N LEU A 124 -2.32 -14.49 -5.13
CA LEU A 124 -3.41 -14.44 -6.10
C LEU A 124 -4.17 -13.13 -5.98
N PRO A 125 -4.68 -12.51 -7.07
CA PRO A 125 -5.65 -11.41 -7.08
C PRO A 125 -6.67 -11.44 -5.93
N ARG A 126 -7.20 -10.29 -5.46
CA ARG A 126 -8.30 -10.20 -4.47
C ARG A 126 -9.48 -9.52 -5.11
N LYS A 127 -10.65 -10.09 -4.89
CA LYS A 127 -11.92 -9.42 -5.14
C LYS A 127 -12.23 -8.59 -3.90
N LYS A 128 -12.29 -7.27 -4.03
CA LYS A 128 -12.71 -6.38 -2.95
C LYS A 128 -14.13 -5.92 -3.21
N ASP A 129 -15.03 -6.22 -2.29
CA ASP A 129 -16.37 -5.63 -2.30
C ASP A 129 -16.32 -4.25 -1.61
N CYS A 130 -15.46 -3.35 -2.09
CA CYS A 130 -15.37 -1.97 -1.63
C CYS A 130 -15.77 -0.99 -2.74
N ILE A 131 -16.23 0.19 -2.32
CA ILE A 131 -16.66 1.26 -3.24
C ILE A 131 -15.45 1.90 -3.90
N MET A 132 -14.37 2.06 -3.14
CA MET A 132 -13.16 2.73 -3.58
C MET A 132 -11.99 2.27 -2.73
N GLU A 133 -10.83 2.16 -3.35
CA GLU A 133 -9.57 1.96 -2.66
C GLU A 133 -8.51 2.98 -3.09
N ALA A 134 -7.80 3.51 -2.10
CA ALA A 134 -6.65 4.38 -2.33
C ALA A 134 -5.37 3.82 -1.71
N PHE A 135 -4.29 3.89 -2.47
CA PHE A 135 -2.93 3.52 -2.11
C PHE A 135 -2.14 4.72 -1.57
N PHE A 136 -1.42 4.46 -0.47
CA PHE A 136 -0.60 5.41 0.27
C PHE A 136 0.84 4.86 0.33
N PRO A 137 1.79 5.36 -0.48
CA PRO A 137 3.20 5.02 -0.34
C PRO A 137 3.74 5.69 0.94
N PHE A 138 3.84 4.96 2.06
CA PHE A 138 4.32 5.58 3.31
C PHE A 138 5.84 5.72 3.30
N PHE A 139 6.59 4.62 3.21
CA PHE A 139 8.05 4.65 3.17
C PHE A 139 8.67 3.30 2.81
N SER A 140 9.94 3.32 2.43
CA SER A 140 10.80 2.13 2.38
C SER A 140 11.87 2.18 3.47
N ILE A 141 12.32 1.01 3.89
CA ILE A 141 13.40 0.81 4.86
C ILE A 141 14.50 0.04 4.14
N ALA A 142 15.71 0.58 4.11
CA ALA A 142 16.88 -0.13 3.60
C ALA A 142 18.13 0.28 4.39
N ASN A 143 19.00 -0.68 4.74
CA ASN A 143 20.17 -0.44 5.60
C ASN A 143 19.85 0.38 6.85
N ASN A 144 18.72 0.08 7.48
CA ASN A 144 18.26 0.78 8.68
C ASN A 144 18.05 2.31 8.48
N GLN A 145 17.69 2.72 7.26
CA GLN A 145 17.33 4.09 6.90
C GLN A 145 15.92 4.14 6.31
N ILE A 146 15.22 5.26 6.55
CA ILE A 146 13.86 5.51 6.05
C ILE A 146 13.92 6.38 4.80
N TYR A 147 13.23 5.93 3.77
CA TYR A 147 12.99 6.67 2.52
C TYR A 147 11.49 6.97 2.41
N ARG A 148 11.09 8.17 2.85
CA ARG A 148 9.67 8.58 2.92
C ARG A 148 9.05 8.70 1.54
N ASN A 149 7.77 8.34 1.46
CA ASN A 149 6.94 8.46 0.26
C ASN A 149 7.51 7.76 -0.99
N LEU A 150 8.44 6.81 -0.78
CA LEU A 150 9.13 6.07 -1.81
C LEU A 150 8.86 4.58 -1.61
N THR A 151 7.94 4.03 -2.41
CA THR A 151 7.64 2.61 -2.51
C THR A 151 7.35 2.28 -3.97
N SER A 152 7.37 1.00 -4.32
CA SER A 152 7.11 0.49 -5.66
C SER A 152 6.47 -0.90 -5.53
N LEU A 153 5.17 -0.98 -5.79
CA LEU A 153 4.45 -2.24 -5.86
C LEU A 153 4.00 -2.51 -7.29
N THR A 154 3.97 -3.79 -7.67
CA THR A 154 3.38 -4.20 -8.94
C THR A 154 1.94 -4.58 -8.71
N GLU A 155 1.04 -3.93 -9.42
CA GLU A 155 -0.38 -4.24 -9.36
C GLU A 155 -0.72 -5.38 -10.33
N LEU A 156 -1.44 -6.40 -9.86
CA LEU A 156 -1.78 -7.62 -10.60
C LEU A 156 -3.30 -7.80 -10.73
N THR A 157 -3.73 -8.41 -11.82
CA THR A 157 -5.11 -8.85 -12.05
C THR A 157 -5.12 -10.19 -12.79
N VAL A 158 -6.26 -10.86 -12.81
CA VAL A 158 -6.54 -11.95 -13.77
C VAL A 158 -6.91 -11.32 -15.11
N ASP A 159 -6.46 -11.89 -16.21
CA ASP A 159 -6.93 -11.55 -17.56
C ASP A 159 -8.31 -12.16 -17.80
N ASP A 160 -9.36 -11.41 -17.48
CA ASP A 160 -10.76 -11.84 -17.59
C ASP A 160 -11.31 -11.77 -19.04
N ILE A 161 -10.54 -11.22 -19.98
CA ILE A 161 -10.96 -11.01 -21.36
C ILE A 161 -10.46 -12.13 -22.26
N GLU A 162 -9.15 -12.40 -22.25
CA GLU A 162 -8.53 -13.34 -23.17
C GLU A 162 -8.26 -14.70 -22.49
N ASN A 163 -7.70 -14.71 -21.27
CA ASN A 163 -7.30 -15.94 -20.57
C ASN A 163 -7.48 -15.87 -19.03
N PRO A 164 -8.62 -16.31 -18.47
CA PRO A 164 -8.95 -16.16 -17.04
C PRO A 164 -8.08 -17.00 -16.08
N GLU A 165 -7.10 -17.74 -16.61
CA GLU A 165 -6.11 -18.52 -15.86
C GLU A 165 -4.75 -17.82 -15.79
N VAL A 166 -4.61 -16.64 -16.41
CA VAL A 166 -3.34 -15.90 -16.50
C VAL A 166 -3.38 -14.67 -15.60
N VAL A 167 -2.35 -14.51 -14.76
CA VAL A 167 -2.15 -13.28 -13.98
C VAL A 167 -1.29 -12.30 -14.78
N VAL A 168 -1.81 -11.09 -14.97
CA VAL A 168 -1.14 -10.02 -15.70
C VAL A 168 -0.89 -8.80 -14.81
N LYS A 169 0.19 -8.06 -15.11
CA LYS A 169 0.41 -6.74 -14.50
C LYS A 169 -0.65 -5.77 -15.03
N THR A 170 -1.24 -4.98 -14.13
CA THR A 170 -2.19 -3.92 -14.50
C THR A 170 -1.60 -2.53 -14.35
N ALA A 171 -0.79 -2.28 -13.31
CA ALA A 171 -0.16 -0.98 -13.09
C ALA A 171 1.07 -1.10 -12.18
N THR A 172 1.80 -0.01 -12.01
CA THR A 172 2.75 0.17 -10.89
C THR A 172 2.14 1.12 -9.86
N LEU A 173 2.14 0.74 -8.59
CA LEU A 173 1.78 1.64 -7.49
C LEU A 173 3.03 2.24 -6.87
N GLY A 174 2.99 3.54 -6.59
CA GLY A 174 4.08 4.34 -6.08
C GLY A 174 5.00 4.86 -7.19
N THR A 175 6.30 4.62 -7.04
CA THR A 175 7.32 5.02 -8.01
C THR A 175 7.58 3.88 -8.98
N GLU A 176 7.64 4.18 -10.27
CA GLU A 176 8.02 3.21 -11.31
C GLU A 176 9.27 2.41 -10.95
N TYR A 177 9.26 1.11 -11.20
CA TYR A 177 10.28 0.18 -10.69
C TYR A 177 11.71 0.62 -11.02
N HIS A 178 11.97 1.01 -12.28
CA HIS A 178 13.29 1.48 -12.70
C HIS A 178 13.68 2.79 -11.99
N ALA A 179 12.74 3.74 -11.89
CA ALA A 179 12.96 5.01 -11.21
C ALA A 179 13.16 4.85 -9.69
N TYR A 180 12.44 3.91 -9.07
CA TYR A 180 12.58 3.54 -7.67
C TYR A 180 13.99 3.03 -7.41
N GLY A 181 14.48 2.10 -8.23
CA GLY A 181 15.84 1.59 -8.17
C GLY A 181 16.92 2.66 -8.29
N CYS A 182 16.76 3.56 -9.28
CA CYS A 182 17.67 4.69 -9.46
C CYS A 182 17.68 5.63 -8.26
N LYS A 183 16.50 5.95 -7.68
CA LYS A 183 16.38 6.79 -6.48
C LYS A 183 17.02 6.15 -5.26
N MET A 184 16.71 4.88 -4.96
CA MET A 184 17.31 4.17 -3.82
C MET A 184 18.84 4.14 -3.90
N ARG A 185 19.40 3.96 -5.11
CA ARG A 185 20.86 4.04 -5.33
C ARG A 185 21.41 5.44 -5.12
N ALA A 186 20.75 6.47 -5.64
CA ALA A 186 21.19 7.86 -5.49
C ALA A 186 21.14 8.31 -4.02
N LEU A 187 20.12 7.88 -3.28
CA LEU A 187 19.92 8.23 -1.88
C LEU A 187 20.85 7.46 -0.92
N LYS A 188 21.55 6.42 -1.40
CA LYS A 188 22.55 5.67 -0.60
C LYS A 188 23.61 6.59 0.04
N ASN A 189 24.03 7.61 -0.71
CA ASN A 189 25.13 8.49 -0.35
C ASN A 189 24.72 9.97 -0.29
N SER A 190 23.42 10.26 -0.40
CA SER A 190 22.90 11.63 -0.47
C SER A 190 21.90 11.86 0.65
N PRO A 191 21.76 13.09 1.17
CA PRO A 191 20.68 13.40 2.08
C PRO A 191 19.33 13.05 1.43
N PRO A 192 18.35 12.55 2.20
CA PRO A 192 17.06 12.16 1.67
C PRO A 192 16.40 13.34 0.96
N GLU A 193 16.09 13.16 -0.32
CA GLU A 193 15.27 14.12 -1.06
C GLU A 193 13.88 14.16 -0.42
N LYS A 194 13.30 15.37 -0.29
CA LYS A 194 11.92 15.50 0.18
C LYS A 194 10.99 15.06 -0.94
N ILE A 195 10.58 13.80 -0.90
CA ILE A 195 9.55 13.27 -1.79
C ILE A 195 8.19 13.66 -1.22
N GLU A 196 7.45 14.48 -1.97
CA GLU A 196 6.09 14.88 -1.59
C GLU A 196 5.17 13.64 -1.53
N PRO A 197 4.28 13.56 -0.52
CA PRO A 197 3.33 12.46 -0.39
C PRO A 197 2.37 12.42 -1.59
N LYS A 198 1.99 11.21 -2.00
CA LYS A 198 1.08 10.98 -3.14
C LYS A 198 0.00 9.99 -2.76
N ILE A 199 -1.21 10.17 -3.25
CA ILE A 199 -2.29 9.19 -3.10
C ILE A 199 -2.64 8.67 -4.50
N GLN A 200 -2.82 7.37 -4.65
CA GLN A 200 -3.24 6.77 -5.93
C GLN A 200 -4.53 5.99 -5.75
N LEU A 201 -5.47 6.13 -6.68
CA LEU A 201 -6.65 5.26 -6.68
C LEU A 201 -6.30 3.92 -7.32
N THR A 202 -6.70 2.83 -6.67
CA THR A 202 -6.46 1.46 -7.14
C THR A 202 -7.75 0.76 -7.55
N CYS A 203 -8.89 1.13 -6.94
CA CYS A 203 -10.21 0.88 -7.51
C CYS A 203 -11.21 1.97 -7.15
N GLY A 204 -12.30 2.05 -7.92
CA GLY A 204 -13.38 2.99 -7.68
C GLY A 204 -14.45 2.93 -8.74
N TYR A 205 -15.31 3.95 -8.76
CA TYR A 205 -16.28 4.18 -9.81
C TYR A 205 -15.93 5.45 -10.58
N SER A 206 -15.93 5.35 -11.90
CA SER A 206 -15.77 6.48 -12.81
C SER A 206 -17.01 7.40 -12.78
N ARG A 207 -16.92 8.56 -13.45
CA ARG A 207 -18.05 9.52 -13.54
C ARG A 207 -19.27 8.98 -14.29
N ASN A 208 -19.08 7.99 -15.18
CA ASN A 208 -20.15 7.27 -15.87
C ASN A 208 -20.70 6.08 -15.06
N GLY A 209 -20.21 5.85 -13.83
CA GLY A 209 -20.71 4.79 -12.95
C GLY A 209 -20.13 3.41 -13.24
N GLU A 210 -19.08 3.31 -14.05
CA GLU A 210 -18.36 2.07 -14.30
C GLU A 210 -17.32 1.84 -13.20
N ARG A 211 -17.25 0.61 -12.70
CA ARG A 211 -16.23 0.22 -11.74
C ARG A 211 -14.90 0.06 -12.49
N PHE A 212 -13.82 0.60 -11.93
CA PHE A 212 -12.47 0.37 -12.41
C PHE A 212 -11.61 -0.22 -11.30
N GLY A 213 -10.60 -1.00 -11.71
CA GLY A 213 -9.63 -1.63 -10.81
C GLY A 213 -10.20 -2.80 -10.00
N ASP A 214 -9.31 -3.70 -9.58
CA ASP A 214 -9.57 -4.79 -8.63
C ASP A 214 -8.24 -5.20 -7.99
N PRO A 215 -7.77 -4.39 -7.01
CA PRO A 215 -6.35 -4.20 -6.84
C PRO A 215 -5.71 -5.36 -6.12
N HIS A 216 -4.59 -5.76 -6.69
CA HIS A 216 -3.65 -6.65 -6.05
C HIS A 216 -2.26 -6.16 -6.17
N SER A 217 -1.49 -6.22 -5.10
CA SER A 217 -0.19 -5.59 -5.09
C SER A 217 0.82 -6.52 -4.46
N ILE A 218 1.88 -6.76 -5.21
CA ILE A 218 3.03 -7.51 -4.73
C ILE A 218 4.22 -6.57 -4.61
N VAL A 219 5.07 -6.79 -3.62
CA VAL A 219 6.41 -6.19 -3.65
C VAL A 219 7.23 -6.96 -4.65
N HIS A 220 7.45 -6.33 -5.81
CA HIS A 220 8.25 -6.94 -6.87
C HIS A 220 9.74 -6.77 -6.62
N ASN A 221 10.43 -7.77 -7.16
CA ASN A 221 11.83 -8.09 -7.13
C ASN A 221 12.78 -6.90 -7.38
N VAL A 222 13.50 -6.46 -6.34
CA VAL A 222 14.67 -5.57 -6.44
C VAL A 222 16.00 -6.36 -6.53
N SER A 223 15.95 -7.69 -6.68
CA SER A 223 17.16 -8.48 -6.89
C SER A 223 17.85 -8.05 -8.18
N GLY A 224 19.15 -7.81 -8.09
CA GLY A 224 19.95 -7.22 -9.17
C GLY A 224 20.33 -5.74 -8.96
N LEU A 225 19.73 -5.03 -7.98
CA LEU A 225 20.16 -3.66 -7.68
C LEU A 225 21.23 -3.53 -6.57
N GLY A 226 21.63 -4.64 -5.95
CA GLY A 226 22.66 -4.68 -4.90
C GLY A 226 22.14 -4.35 -3.49
N TRP A 227 20.83 -4.47 -3.25
CA TRP A 227 20.18 -4.26 -1.96
C TRP A 227 19.30 -5.47 -1.64
N PRO A 228 19.77 -6.38 -0.76
CA PRO A 228 19.04 -7.61 -0.46
C PRO A 228 17.83 -7.38 0.47
N ASP A 229 17.89 -6.37 1.35
CA ASP A 229 17.00 -6.30 2.52
C ASP A 229 16.17 -5.02 2.56
N ILE A 230 15.30 -4.82 1.57
CA ILE A 230 14.37 -3.69 1.54
C ILE A 230 13.01 -4.13 2.08
N MET A 231 12.50 -3.40 3.08
CA MET A 231 11.11 -3.47 3.49
C MET A 231 10.34 -2.25 2.99
N GLN A 232 9.06 -2.41 2.66
CA GLN A 232 8.19 -1.32 2.23
C GLN A 232 6.95 -1.26 3.12
N VAL A 233 6.59 -0.07 3.57
CA VAL A 233 5.36 0.19 4.32
C VAL A 233 4.46 1.05 3.46
N VAL A 234 3.24 0.57 3.25
CA VAL A 234 2.21 1.25 2.45
C VAL A 234 0.86 1.16 3.15
N GLY A 235 -0.09 1.99 2.73
CA GLY A 235 -1.47 1.94 3.17
C GLY A 235 -2.43 1.65 2.02
N PHE A 236 -3.44 0.84 2.29
CA PHE A 236 -4.61 0.67 1.42
C PHE A 236 -5.85 1.12 2.19
N LEU A 237 -6.43 2.25 1.79
CA LEU A 237 -7.69 2.77 2.34
C LEU A 237 -8.86 2.08 1.64
N SER A 238 -9.62 1.25 2.35
CA SER A 238 -10.89 0.71 1.85
C SER A 238 -12.04 1.59 2.33
N ILE A 239 -12.88 2.05 1.40
CA ILE A 239 -14.18 2.65 1.71
C ILE A 239 -15.26 1.63 1.37
N ASP A 240 -15.94 1.15 2.39
CA ASP A 240 -16.95 0.09 2.25
C ASP A 240 -18.37 0.67 2.35
N GLU A 241 -18.52 1.88 2.92
CA GLU A 241 -19.81 2.58 3.04
C GLU A 241 -19.91 3.78 2.09
N PRO A 242 -21.06 4.02 1.44
CA PRO A 242 -21.24 5.16 0.55
C PRO A 242 -21.11 6.48 1.31
N ASN A 243 -19.92 7.09 1.26
CA ASN A 243 -19.71 8.49 1.63
C ASN A 243 -19.33 9.29 0.38
N PRO A 244 -20.31 9.86 -0.34
CA PRO A 244 -20.05 10.56 -1.61
C PRO A 244 -19.14 11.77 -1.45
N TYR A 245 -19.13 12.40 -0.27
CA TYR A 245 -18.29 13.55 -0.01
C TYR A 245 -16.81 13.14 0.10
N PHE A 246 -16.54 12.10 0.91
CA PHE A 246 -15.19 11.59 1.09
C PHE A 246 -14.64 10.96 -0.20
N ALA A 247 -15.43 10.12 -0.89
CA ALA A 247 -15.03 9.52 -2.16
C ALA A 247 -14.65 10.59 -3.20
N ARG A 248 -15.46 11.65 -3.35
CA ARG A 248 -15.12 12.78 -4.25
C ARG A 248 -13.87 13.52 -3.82
N LYS A 249 -13.60 13.64 -2.52
CA LYS A 249 -12.41 14.33 -2.03
C LYS A 249 -11.15 13.51 -2.27
N ILE A 250 -11.19 12.20 -2.04
CA ILE A 250 -10.08 11.34 -2.39
C ILE A 250 -9.84 11.37 -3.91
N ASP A 251 -10.88 11.26 -4.74
CA ASP A 251 -10.79 11.39 -6.20
C ASP A 251 -10.16 12.71 -6.67
N GLN A 252 -10.33 13.80 -5.93
CA GLN A 252 -9.72 15.10 -6.25
C GLN A 252 -8.22 15.18 -5.93
N VAL A 253 -7.75 14.44 -4.93
CA VAL A 253 -6.35 14.51 -4.46
C VAL A 253 -5.52 13.31 -4.88
N ALA A 254 -6.18 12.20 -5.20
CA ALA A 254 -5.56 10.99 -5.68
C ALA A 254 -5.45 11.02 -7.20
N SER A 255 -4.35 10.49 -7.73
CA SER A 255 -4.21 10.23 -9.16
C SER A 255 -4.61 8.79 -9.46
N VAL A 256 -5.29 8.55 -10.58
CA VAL A 256 -5.45 7.19 -11.12
C VAL A 256 -4.20 6.87 -11.96
N PRO A 257 -3.52 5.73 -11.74
CA PRO A 257 -2.42 5.27 -12.58
C PRO A 257 -2.78 5.29 -14.07
N GLU A 258 -1.89 5.79 -14.93
CA GLU A 258 -2.14 5.91 -16.37
C GLU A 258 -2.48 4.56 -17.02
N ASP A 259 -1.81 3.49 -16.60
CA ASP A 259 -2.01 2.13 -17.11
C ASP A 259 -3.40 1.56 -16.77
N LEU A 260 -4.08 2.09 -15.75
CA LEU A 260 -5.47 1.71 -15.48
C LEU A 260 -6.43 2.39 -16.46
N TRP A 261 -6.14 3.60 -16.96
CA TRP A 261 -7.06 4.30 -17.87
C TRP A 261 -7.16 3.70 -19.27
N THR A 262 -6.11 3.05 -19.75
CA THR A 262 -6.03 2.52 -21.12
C THR A 262 -6.84 1.24 -21.32
N LYS A 263 -7.17 0.51 -20.25
CA LYS A 263 -7.98 -0.72 -20.29
C LYS A 263 -9.50 -0.47 -20.36
N PHE A 264 -9.95 0.77 -20.15
CA PHE A 264 -11.38 1.12 -20.10
C PHE A 264 -11.83 2.09 -21.21
N LYS A 265 -11.01 2.29 -22.25
CA LYS A 265 -11.36 3.06 -23.46
C LYS A 265 -11.52 2.13 -24.64
#